data_AF-A0A1Q7R7P9-F1
#
_entry.id   AF-A0A1Q7R7P9-F1
#
_cell.length_a   1.000
_cell.length_b   1.000
_cell.length_c   1.000
_cell.angle_alpha   90.00
_cell.angle_beta   90.00
_cell.angle_gamma   90.00
#
_symmetry.space_group_name_H-M   'P 1'
#
loop_
_entity.id
_entity.type
_entity.pdbx_description
1 polymer ?
#
loop_
_entity_poly.entity_id
_entity_poly.type
_entity_poly.pdbx_seq_one_letter_code
_entity_poly.pdbx_strand_id
1 'polypeptide(L)'
;MPDASLVARIATKRDRQALDLLYRRHGGALYDVALGIVPDPVEARRSVAWVFRQAWRTPALFGSTLVPVSAWLVELTRTDACARARNHRSNGNGQIRQAETSRDGVAQRRRAEP
;
A
#
# COMPACT_ATOMS: atom_id res chain seq x y z
N MET A 1 8.83 -25.52 5.98
CA MET A 1 9.83 -24.60 5.39
C MET A 1 9.69 -23.21 6.02
N PRO A 2 10.78 -22.64 6.60
CA PRO A 2 10.79 -21.30 7.18
C PRO A 2 10.68 -20.18 6.14
N ASP A 3 10.18 -19.02 6.53
CA ASP A 3 10.01 -17.87 5.63
C ASP A 3 11.33 -17.30 5.13
N ALA A 4 12.37 -17.29 5.98
CA ALA A 4 13.72 -16.89 5.57
C ALA A 4 14.26 -17.72 4.41
N SER A 5 13.98 -19.03 4.39
CA SER A 5 14.37 -19.90 3.29
C SER A 5 13.57 -19.62 2.02
N LEU A 6 12.30 -19.19 2.12
CA LEU A 6 11.51 -18.79 0.96
C LEU A 6 12.09 -17.53 0.33
N VAL A 7 12.39 -16.53 1.16
CA VAL A 7 13.08 -15.29 0.74
C VAL A 7 14.41 -15.60 0.06
N ALA A 8 15.23 -16.49 0.64
CA ALA A 8 16.51 -16.88 0.05
C ALA A 8 16.35 -17.53 -1.35
N ARG A 9 15.31 -18.35 -1.55
CA ARG A 9 14.98 -18.91 -2.88
C ARG A 9 14.51 -17.84 -3.87
N ILE A 10 13.73 -16.85 -3.41
CA ILE A 10 13.33 -15.71 -4.24
C ILE A 10 14.57 -14.91 -4.67
N ALA A 11 15.52 -14.69 -3.74
CA ALA A 11 16.77 -13.97 -3.99
C ALA A 11 17.68 -14.68 -4.99
N THR A 12 17.92 -15.97 -4.78
CA THR A 12 18.93 -16.73 -5.53
C THR A 12 18.40 -17.31 -6.83
N LYS A 13 17.14 -17.75 -6.85
CA LYS A 13 16.56 -18.52 -7.97
C LYS A 13 15.39 -17.83 -8.67
N ARG A 14 14.99 -16.63 -8.22
CA ARG A 14 13.76 -15.97 -8.71
C ARG A 14 12.56 -16.91 -8.65
N ASP A 15 12.44 -17.61 -7.53
CA ASP A 15 11.45 -18.67 -7.37
C ASP A 15 10.05 -18.09 -7.13
N ARG A 16 9.17 -18.22 -8.13
CA ARG A 16 7.78 -17.74 -8.04
C ARG A 16 6.93 -18.55 -7.06
N GLN A 17 7.19 -19.84 -6.90
CA GLN A 17 6.45 -20.67 -5.95
C GLN A 17 6.78 -20.29 -4.51
N ALA A 18 8.05 -19.91 -4.26
CA ALA A 18 8.44 -19.40 -2.95
C ALA A 18 7.72 -18.08 -2.60
N LEU A 19 7.56 -17.18 -3.58
CA LEU A 19 6.78 -15.95 -3.42
C LEU A 19 5.29 -16.23 -3.19
N ASP A 20 4.70 -17.16 -3.95
CA ASP A 20 3.28 -17.54 -3.78
C ASP A 20 3.02 -18.15 -2.39
N LEU A 21 3.92 -19.01 -1.90
CA LEU A 21 3.79 -19.58 -0.56
C LEU A 21 3.91 -18.51 0.53
N LEU A 22 4.80 -17.53 0.35
CA LEU A 22 4.91 -16.39 1.27
C LEU A 22 3.63 -15.54 1.25
N TYR A 23 3.05 -15.34 0.06
CA TYR A 23 1.76 -14.66 -0.11
C TYR A 23 0.62 -15.38 0.60
N ARG A 24 0.48 -16.69 0.40
CA ARG A 24 -0.58 -17.48 1.06
C ARG A 24 -0.49 -17.44 2.59
N ARG A 25 0.72 -17.38 3.14
CA ARG A 25 0.94 -17.35 4.60
C ARG A 25 0.63 -15.99 5.22
N HIS A 26 1.10 -14.91 4.59
CA HIS A 26 1.07 -13.58 5.21
C HIS A 26 0.02 -12.65 4.60
N GLY A 27 -0.47 -12.92 3.40
CA GLY A 27 -1.31 -12.01 2.63
C GLY A 27 -2.58 -11.56 3.37
N GLY A 28 -3.25 -12.48 4.08
CA GLY A 28 -4.42 -12.15 4.90
C GLY A 28 -4.08 -11.23 6.07
N ALA A 29 -3.08 -11.59 6.88
CA ALA A 29 -2.66 -10.77 8.02
C ALA A 29 -2.16 -9.38 7.59
N LEU A 30 -1.42 -9.28 6.47
CA LEU A 30 -0.98 -7.99 5.94
C LEU A 30 -2.15 -7.17 5.41
N TYR A 31 -3.16 -7.81 4.82
CA TYR A 31 -4.38 -7.14 4.40
C TYR A 31 -5.12 -6.53 5.60
N ASP A 32 -5.28 -7.28 6.69
CA ASP A 32 -5.94 -6.80 7.90
C ASP A 32 -5.18 -5.62 8.54
N VAL A 33 -3.85 -5.70 8.58
CA VAL A 33 -2.98 -4.59 9.03
C VAL A 33 -3.17 -3.37 8.14
N ALA A 34 -3.16 -3.53 6.82
CA ALA A 34 -3.33 -2.43 5.89
C ALA A 34 -4.72 -1.79 6.02
N LEU A 35 -5.78 -2.60 6.14
CA LEU A 35 -7.16 -2.14 6.27
C LEU A 35 -7.39 -1.34 7.56
N GLY A 36 -6.71 -1.73 8.65
CA GLY A 36 -6.74 -0.97 9.91
C GLY A 36 -6.08 0.41 9.82
N ILE A 37 -5.19 0.64 8.84
CA ILE A 37 -4.47 1.91 8.66
C ILE A 37 -5.11 2.79 7.58
N VAL A 38 -5.48 2.17 6.45
CA VAL A 38 -6.21 2.80 5.36
C VAL A 38 -7.56 2.08 5.21
N PRO A 39 -8.67 2.65 5.69
CA PRO A 39 -9.99 2.01 5.68
C PRO A 39 -10.64 2.07 4.27
N ASP A 40 -9.86 1.70 3.26
CA ASP A 40 -10.25 1.54 1.87
C ASP A 40 -9.76 0.15 1.41
N PRO A 41 -10.66 -0.82 1.16
CA PRO A 41 -10.30 -2.17 0.74
C PRO A 41 -9.44 -2.21 -0.54
N VAL A 42 -9.61 -1.24 -1.45
CA VAL A 42 -8.83 -1.17 -2.69
C VAL A 42 -7.39 -0.76 -2.38
N GLU A 43 -7.20 0.27 -1.56
CA GLU A 43 -5.87 0.72 -1.15
C GLU A 43 -5.17 -0.32 -0.26
N ALA A 44 -5.90 -1.00 0.63
CA ALA A 44 -5.36 -2.09 1.44
C ALA A 44 -4.82 -3.25 0.57
N ARG A 45 -5.60 -3.71 -0.44
CA ARG A 45 -5.11 -4.73 -1.39
C ARG A 45 -3.90 -4.24 -2.20
N ARG A 46 -3.88 -2.96 -2.57
CA ARG A 46 -2.75 -2.35 -3.28
C ARG A 46 -1.48 -2.34 -2.43
N SER A 47 -1.59 -2.08 -1.12
CA SER A 47 -0.48 -2.18 -0.18
C SER A 47 0.09 -3.58 -0.14
N VAL A 48 -0.75 -4.59 0.06
CA VAL A 48 -0.31 -6.00 0.05
C VAL A 48 0.40 -6.34 -1.26
N ALA A 49 -0.21 -6.02 -2.41
CA ALA A 49 0.40 -6.28 -3.71
C ALA A 49 1.74 -5.53 -3.89
N TRP A 50 1.86 -4.31 -3.38
CA TRP A 50 3.10 -3.55 -3.42
C TRP A 50 4.19 -4.21 -2.57
N VAL A 51 3.87 -4.68 -1.36
CA VAL A 51 4.82 -5.37 -0.48
C VAL A 51 5.38 -6.62 -1.14
N PHE A 52 4.54 -7.47 -1.74
CA PHE A 52 5.03 -8.67 -2.44
C PHE A 52 5.80 -8.34 -3.73
N ARG A 53 5.49 -7.23 -4.41
CA ARG A 53 6.34 -6.72 -5.50
C ARG A 53 7.70 -6.27 -4.99
N GLN A 54 7.79 -5.65 -3.82
CA GLN A 54 9.08 -5.32 -3.20
C GLN A 54 9.83 -6.59 -2.81
N ALA A 55 9.15 -7.58 -2.21
CA ALA A 55 9.73 -8.89 -1.92
C ALA A 55 10.34 -9.56 -3.16
N TRP A 56 9.70 -9.40 -4.31
CA TRP A 56 10.23 -9.86 -5.57
C TRP A 56 11.37 -8.99 -6.12
N ARG A 57 11.31 -7.66 -6.02
CA ARG A 57 12.31 -6.76 -6.64
C ARG A 57 13.61 -6.68 -5.85
N THR A 58 13.52 -6.68 -4.51
CA THR A 58 14.65 -6.44 -3.62
C THR A 58 14.74 -7.47 -2.49
N PRO A 59 14.78 -8.78 -2.80
CA PRO A 59 14.78 -9.84 -1.80
C PRO A 59 16.04 -9.83 -0.90
N ALA A 60 17.15 -9.26 -1.38
CA ALA A 60 18.38 -9.14 -0.59
C ALA A 60 18.21 -8.26 0.66
N LEU A 61 17.28 -7.30 0.64
CA LEU A 61 16.99 -6.44 1.81
C LEU A 61 16.42 -7.24 2.99
N PHE A 62 15.82 -8.40 2.72
CA PHE A 62 15.24 -9.29 3.72
C PHE A 62 16.25 -10.30 4.28
N GLY A 63 17.29 -10.64 3.50
CA GLY A 63 18.30 -11.63 3.89
C GLY A 63 19.33 -11.12 4.91
N SER A 64 19.30 -9.83 5.22
CA SER A 64 20.33 -9.12 5.99
C SER A 64 19.94 -8.87 7.46
N THR A 65 18.72 -9.21 7.90
CA THR A 65 18.18 -8.67 9.15
C THR A 65 18.12 -9.66 10.31
N LEU A 66 18.48 -9.19 11.51
CA LEU A 66 18.24 -9.82 12.83
C LEU A 66 16.73 -9.98 13.17
N VAL A 67 15.84 -9.67 12.23
CA VAL A 67 14.40 -9.50 12.43
C VAL A 67 13.65 -10.55 11.60
N PRO A 68 12.61 -11.21 12.14
CA PRO A 68 11.80 -12.16 11.39
C PRO A 68 11.18 -11.54 10.12
N VAL A 69 11.09 -12.34 9.05
CA VAL A 69 10.49 -11.93 7.76
C VAL A 69 9.06 -11.39 7.94
N SER A 70 8.28 -11.99 8.85
CA SER A 70 6.92 -11.54 9.17
C SER A 70 6.89 -10.11 9.71
N ALA A 71 7.76 -9.77 10.67
CA ALA A 71 7.84 -8.44 11.25
C ALA A 71 8.27 -7.40 10.20
N TRP A 72 9.22 -7.77 9.33
CA TRP A 72 9.62 -6.91 8.21
C TRP A 72 8.47 -6.66 7.23
N LEU A 73 7.71 -7.70 6.86
CA LEU A 73 6.56 -7.57 5.95
C LEU A 73 5.48 -6.66 6.54
N VAL A 74 5.22 -6.77 7.85
CA VAL A 74 4.30 -5.89 8.57
C VAL A 74 4.79 -4.45 8.52
N GLU A 75 6.07 -4.19 8.82
CA GLU A 75 6.61 -2.83 8.82
C GLU A 75 6.52 -2.17 7.43
N LEU A 76 6.84 -2.93 6.38
CA LEU A 76 6.72 -2.44 5.01
C LEU A 76 5.26 -2.14 4.62
N THR A 77 4.33 -2.99 5.07
CA THR A 77 2.89 -2.79 4.88
C THR A 77 2.41 -1.53 5.60
N ARG A 78 2.79 -1.33 6.86
CA ARG A 78 2.42 -0.15 7.66
C ARG A 78 2.94 1.13 6.99
N THR A 79 4.19 1.12 6.54
CA THR A 79 4.81 2.28 5.87
C THR A 79 4.04 2.69 4.62
N ASP A 80 3.74 1.76 3.72
CA ASP A 80 2.99 2.05 2.48
C ASP A 80 1.52 2.40 2.76
N ALA A 81 0.85 1.70 3.69
CA ALA A 81 -0.52 2.01 4.08
C ALA A 81 -0.64 3.42 4.70
N CYS A 82 0.29 3.83 5.56
CA CYS A 82 0.35 5.18 6.12
C CYS A 82 0.57 6.25 5.03
N ALA A 83 1.39 5.95 4.02
CA ALA A 83 1.59 6.85 2.89
C ALA A 83 0.29 7.00 2.07
N ARG A 84 -0.41 5.89 1.79
CA ARG A 84 -1.70 5.90 1.09
C ARG A 84 -2.79 6.62 1.87
N ALA A 85 -2.90 6.37 3.17
CA ALA A 85 -3.88 7.03 4.03
C ALA A 85 -3.68 8.55 4.04
N ARG A 86 -2.43 9.02 4.05
CA ARG A 86 -2.12 10.46 3.92
C ARG A 86 -2.60 11.02 2.59
N ASN A 87 -2.32 10.34 1.48
CA ASN A 87 -2.72 10.77 0.15
C ASN A 87 -4.25 10.73 -0.05
N HIS A 88 -4.93 9.74 0.53
CA HIS A 88 -6.38 9.61 0.48
C HIS A 88 -7.07 10.79 1.18
N ARG A 89 -6.56 11.20 2.35
CA ARG A 89 -7.07 12.39 3.07
C ARG A 89 -6.82 13.69 2.30
N SER A 90 -5.66 13.85 1.67
CA SER A 90 -5.39 15.06 0.87
C SER A 90 -6.28 15.14 -0.38
N ASN A 91 -6.58 14.00 -1.01
CA ASN A 91 -7.51 13.97 -2.15
C ASN A 91 -8.94 14.30 -1.76
N GLY A 92 -9.43 13.79 -0.61
CA GLY A 92 -10.74 14.17 -0.08
C GLY A 92 -10.84 15.67 0.18
N ASN A 93 -9.80 16.27 0.78
CA ASN A 93 -9.77 17.70 1.07
C ASN A 93 -9.63 18.59 -0.19
N GLY A 94 -8.95 18.09 -1.23
CA GLY A 94 -8.83 18.75 -2.53
C GLY A 94 -10.12 18.75 -3.35
N GLN A 95 -10.95 17.72 -3.20
CA GLN A 95 -12.27 17.63 -3.85
C GLN A 95 -13.30 18.57 -3.22
N ILE A 96 -13.30 18.72 -1.89
CA ILE A 96 -14.21 19.65 -1.18
C ILE A 96 -13.93 21.10 -1.63
N ARG A 97 -12.65 21.51 -1.70
CA ARG A 97 -12.27 22.86 -2.17
C ARG A 97 -12.66 23.12 -3.62
N GLN A 98 -12.46 22.15 -4.52
CA GLN A 98 -12.84 22.30 -5.93
C GLN A 98 -14.36 22.37 -6.13
N ALA A 99 -15.14 21.64 -5.33
CA ALA A 99 -16.61 21.71 -5.35
C ALA A 99 -17.14 23.06 -4.85
N GLU A 100 -16.50 23.67 -3.84
CA GLU A 100 -16.82 25.02 -3.38
C GLU A 100 -16.46 26.09 -4.43
N THR A 101 -15.26 26.02 -5.02
CA THR A 101 -14.84 26.98 -6.07
C THR A 101 -15.71 26.89 -7.34
N SER A 102 -16.26 25.71 -7.65
CA SER A 102 -17.14 25.53 -8.82
C SER A 102 -18.55 26.09 -8.60
N ARG A 103 -19.06 26.14 -7.35
CA ARG A 103 -20.33 26.83 -7.04
C ARG A 103 -20.22 28.34 -7.11
N ASP A 104 -19.12 28.92 -6.64
CA ASP A 104 -18.93 30.38 -6.64
C ASP A 104 -18.73 30.95 -8.07
N GLY A 105 -18.14 30.18 -8.98
CA GLY A 105 -17.97 30.58 -10.38
C GLY A 105 -19.27 30.69 -11.20
N VAL A 106 -20.36 30.03 -10.77
CA VAL A 106 -21.66 30.07 -11.47
C VAL A 106 -22.50 31.26 -11.00
N ALA A 107 -22.34 31.72 -9.77
CA ALA A 107 -23.04 32.89 -9.23
C ALA A 107 -22.58 34.22 -9.85
N GLN A 108 -21.32 34.32 -10.28
CA GLN A 108 -20.76 35.54 -10.86
C GLN A 108 -21.21 35.80 -12.32
N ARG A 109 -21.69 34.78 -13.06
CA ARG A 109 -22.09 34.90 -14.47
C ARG A 109 -23.51 35.43 -14.71
N ARG A 110 -24.30 35.67 -13.66
CA ARG A 110 -25.67 36.22 -13.76
C ARG A 110 -25.78 37.71 -13.38
N ARG A 111 -24.67 38.43 -13.24
CA ARG A 111 -24.65 39.82 -12.73
C ARG A 111 -23.96 40.81 -13.68
N ALA A 112 -24.12 40.60 -14.99
CA ALA A 112 -23.64 41.52 -16.03
C ALA A 112 -24.61 41.54 -17.23
N GLU A 113 -25.77 42.15 -17.02
CA GLU A 113 -26.63 42.82 -18.02
C GLU A 113 -27.43 43.84 -17.20
N PRO A 114 -27.58 45.10 -17.63
CA PRO A 114 -27.88 45.54 -18.99
C PRO A 114 -26.89 46.54 -19.61
#